data_AF-A0A6N3B167-F1
#
_entry.id   AF-A0A6N3B167-F1
#
_cell.length_a   1.000
_cell.length_b   1.000
_cell.length_c   1.000
_cell.angle_alpha   90.00
_cell.angle_beta   90.00
_cell.angle_gamma   90.00
#
_symmetry.space_group_name_H-M   'P 1'
#
loop_
_entity.id
_entity.type
_entity.pdbx_description
1 polymer ?
#
loop_
_entity_poly.entity_id
_entity_poly.type
_entity_poly.pdbx_seq_one_letter_code
_entity_poly.pdbx_strand_id
1 'polypeptide(L)' 'MTYAIRLYQRFGFETEGRKREAAVKAGDYVDMLVMARLGNR' A
#
# COMPACT_ATOMS: atom_id res chain seq x y z
N MET A 1 -2.04 0.78 11.68
CA MET A 1 -1.49 0.04 10.51
C MET A 1 -2.27 -1.26 10.35
N THR A 2 -2.86 -1.49 9.18
CA THR A 2 -3.73 -2.66 8.91
C THR A 2 -2.94 -3.95 8.72
N TYR A 3 -3.62 -5.11 8.80
CA TYR A 3 -3.01 -6.44 8.70
C TYR A 3 -2.27 -6.66 7.37
N ALA A 4 -2.86 -6.23 6.24
CA ALA A 4 -2.26 -6.40 4.92
C ALA A 4 -0.95 -5.61 4.75
N ILE A 5 -0.87 -4.37 5.28
CA ILE A 5 0.36 -3.56 5.21
C ILE A 5 1.51 -4.27 5.93
N ARG A 6 1.26 -4.80 7.14
CA ARG A 6 2.27 -5.52 7.92
C ARG A 6 2.72 -6.80 7.22
N LEU A 7 1.80 -7.50 6.56
CA LEU A 7 2.13 -8.68 5.75
C LEU A 7 3.10 -8.29 4.61
N TYR A 8 2.80 -7.24 3.85
CA TYR A 8 3.66 -6.81 2.74
C TYR A 8 5.04 -6.35 3.23
N GLN A 9 5.10 -5.61 4.35
CA GLN A 9 6.37 -5.22 4.98
C GLN A 9 7.23 -6.45 5.35
N ARG A 10 6.62 -7.51 5.89
CA ARG A 10 7.32 -8.76 6.22
C ARG A 10 7.94 -9.44 5.01
N PHE A 11 7.35 -9.26 3.82
CA PHE A 11 7.88 -9.79 2.56
C PHE A 11 8.87 -8.84 1.85
N GLY A 12 9.30 -7.76 2.51
CA GLY A 12 10.29 -6.82 2.00
C GLY A 12 9.72 -5.76 1.06
N PHE A 13 8.42 -5.49 1.11
CA PHE A 13 7.84 -4.33 0.43
C PHE A 13 7.98 -3.09 1.30
N GLU A 14 8.34 -1.98 0.66
CA GLU A 14 8.45 -0.66 1.27
C GLU A 14 7.39 0.28 0.70
N THR A 15 6.99 1.29 1.48
CA THR A 15 6.04 2.31 1.01
C THR A 15 6.79 3.36 0.20
N GLU A 16 6.40 3.53 -1.06
CA GLU A 16 6.98 4.53 -1.95
C GLU A 16 6.13 5.80 -2.03
N GLY A 17 4.85 5.70 -1.67
CA GLY A 17 3.97 6.86 -1.69
C GLY A 17 2.55 6.56 -1.26
N ARG A 18 1.75 7.63 -1.25
CA ARG A 18 0.32 7.59 -0.94
C ARG A 18 -0.46 8.30 -2.03
N LYS A 19 -1.39 7.60 -2.65
CA LYS A 19 -2.35 8.19 -3.57
C LYS A 19 -3.60 8.56 -2.77
N ARG A 20 -3.95 9.84 -2.78
CA ARG A 20 -5.16 10.33 -2.12
C ARG A 20 -6.39 9.98 -2.93
N GLU A 21 -7.47 9.62 -2.24
CA GLU A 21 -8.80 9.40 -2.85
C GLU A 21 -8.76 8.43 -4.05
N ALA A 22 -7.88 7.42 -3.99
CA ALA A 22 -7.50 6.62 -5.13
C ALA A 22 -8.49 5.49 -5.45
N ALA A 23 -9.41 5.18 -4.53
CA ALA A 23 -10.47 4.18 -4.72
C ALA A 23 -11.72 4.58 -3.94
N VAL A 24 -12.87 4.03 -4.36
CA VAL A 24 -14.13 4.12 -3.61
C VAL A 24 -14.32 2.83 -2.82
N LYS A 25 -14.59 2.96 -1.52
CA LYS A 25 -14.89 1.84 -0.63
C LYS A 25 -16.05 2.23 0.28
N ALA A 26 -17.12 1.42 0.26
CA ALA A 26 -18.33 1.67 1.04
C ALA A 26 -18.94 3.08 0.82
N GLY A 27 -18.79 3.63 -0.39
CA GLY A 27 -19.31 4.96 -0.76
C GLY A 27 -18.33 6.11 -0.55
N ASP A 28 -17.21 5.90 0.15
CA ASP A 28 -16.21 6.94 0.41
C ASP A 28 -14.95 6.78 -0.43
N TYR A 29 -14.34 7.91 -0.77
CA TYR A 29 -12.99 7.92 -1.34
C TYR A 29 -11.96 7.61 -0.25
N VAL A 30 -11.05 6.68 -0.54
CA VAL A 30 -10.03 6.24 0.39
C VAL A 30 -8.63 6.34 -0.21
N ASP A 31 -7.66 6.67 0.64
CA ASP A 31 -6.26 6.68 0.28
C ASP A 31 -5.74 5.25 0.05
N MET A 32 -4.77 5.11 -0.85
CA MET A 32 -4.02 3.88 -1.05
C MET A 32 -2.51 4.12 -0.89
N LEU A 33 -1.83 3.17 -0.25
CA LEU A 33 -0.38 3.12 -0.24
C LEU A 33 0.11 2.43 -1.52
N VAL A 34 1.10 3.05 -2.15
CA VAL A 34 1.90 2.41 -3.20
C VAL A 34 3.08 1.77 -2.51
N MET A 35 3.23 0.45 -2.67
CA MET A 35 4.31 -0.31 -2.08
C MET A 35 5.05 -1.10 -3.16
N ALA A 36 6.36 -1.16 -3.06
CA ALA A 36 7.19 -1.93 -3.99
C ALA A 36 8.24 -2.75 -3.24
N ARG A 37 8.68 -3.82 -3.89
CA ARG A 37 9.87 -4.56 -3.52
C ARG A 37 10.76 -4.61 -4.75
N LEU A 38 11.92 -3.99 -4.67
CA LEU A 38 12.90 -4.03 -5.75
C LEU A 38 13.60 -5.40 -5.72
N GLY A 39 13.59 -6.09 -6.86
CA GLY A 39 14.39 -7.29 -7.07
C GLY A 39 15.66 -6.91 -7.83
N ASN A 40 16.83 -7.08 -7.22
CA ASN A 40 18.09 -6.99 -7.96
C ASN A 40 18.25 -8.26 -8.80
N ARG A 41 18.19 -8.11 -10.12
CA ARG A 41 18.74 -9.07 -11.08
C ARG A 41 20.07 -8.54 -11.59
#